data_AF-A0A926NA30-F1
#
_entry.id   AF-A0A926NA30-F1
#
_cell.length_a   1.000
_cell.length_b   1.000
_cell.length_c   1.000
_cell.angle_alpha   90.00
_cell.angle_beta   90.00
_cell.angle_gamma   90.00
#
_symmetry.space_group_name_H-M   'P 1'
#
loop_
_entity.id
_entity.type
_entity.pdbx_description
1 polymer ?
#
loop_
_entity_poly.entity_id
_entity_poly.type
_entity_poly.pdbx_seq_one_letter_code
_entity_poly.pdbx_strand_id
1 'polypeptide(L)'
;MHPDWVGNFVFRYPSLMDRMKLGSLKTSLLNGLNLAGIDNEADNIAFMTATLTILMESSPDWFTLDEIHEYKALERVFDTYATWRESFRG
;
A
#
# COMPACT_ATOMS: atom_id res chain seq x y z
N MET A 1 -9.56 -19.42 -1.64
CA MET A 1 -9.17 -18.72 -0.40
C MET A 1 -9.22 -19.74 0.72
N HIS A 2 -8.15 -19.91 1.48
CA HIS A 2 -8.14 -20.80 2.65
C HIS A 2 -9.07 -20.17 3.71
N PRO A 3 -9.93 -20.96 4.39
CA PRO A 3 -10.89 -20.44 5.37
C PRO A 3 -10.25 -19.73 6.58
N ASP A 4 -8.94 -19.89 6.79
CA ASP A 4 -8.20 -19.31 7.92
C ASP A 4 -7.58 -17.94 7.62
N TRP A 5 -7.68 -17.44 6.38
CA TRP A 5 -7.14 -16.13 5.99
C TRP A 5 -8.18 -15.03 6.17
N VAL A 6 -8.68 -14.94 7.41
CA VAL A 6 -9.61 -13.91 7.84
C VAL A 6 -8.86 -13.01 8.82
N GLY A 7 -9.01 -11.69 8.63
CA GLY A 7 -8.43 -10.71 9.53
C GLY A 7 -8.82 -9.29 9.10
N ASN A 8 -8.57 -8.33 9.99
CA ASN A 8 -8.92 -6.94 9.77
C ASN A 8 -7.66 -6.12 9.49
N PHE A 9 -7.75 -5.25 8.49
CA PHE A 9 -6.77 -4.19 8.28
C PHE A 9 -7.33 -2.90 8.88
N VAL A 10 -6.54 -2.23 9.71
CA VAL A 10 -6.90 -0.93 10.30
C VAL A 10 -6.07 0.15 9.64
N PHE A 11 -6.75 1.20 9.17
CA PHE A 11 -6.12 2.32 8.50
C PHE A 11 -6.45 3.63 9.19
N ARG A 12 -5.55 4.60 9.04
CA ARG A 12 -5.76 5.99 9.47
C ARG A 12 -5.84 6.94 8.27
N TYR A 13 -6.56 8.04 8.45
CA TYR A 13 -6.70 9.04 7.39
C TYR A 13 -5.40 9.84 7.25
N PRO A 14 -4.87 10.03 6.03
CA PRO A 14 -3.55 10.62 5.84
C PRO A 14 -3.54 12.10 6.25
N SER A 15 -2.68 12.46 7.19
CA SER A 15 -2.32 13.85 7.49
C SER A 15 -1.45 14.45 6.37
N LEU A 16 -1.21 15.77 6.43
CA LEU A 16 -0.25 16.42 5.51
C LEU A 16 1.17 15.83 5.64
N MET A 17 1.57 15.49 6.87
CA MET A 17 2.87 14.87 7.13
C MET A 17 2.95 13.47 6.52
N ASP A 18 1.86 12.69 6.57
CA ASP A 18 1.83 11.36 5.96
C ASP A 18 1.95 11.45 4.44
N ARG A 19 1.33 12.45 3.80
CA ARG A 19 1.49 12.68 2.35
C ARG A 19 2.93 12.98 1.96
N MET A 20 3.65 13.76 2.77
CA MET A 20 5.08 14.00 2.54
C MET A 20 5.90 12.72 2.70
N LYS A 21 5.62 11.94 3.76
CA LYS A 21 6.27 10.64 3.98
C LYS A 21 5.99 9.66 2.85
N LEU A 22 4.78 9.64 2.31
CA LEU A 22 4.39 8.82 1.16
C LEU A 22 5.22 9.15 -0.07
N GLY A 23 5.34 10.43 -0.41
CA GLY A 23 6.17 10.88 -1.54
C GLY A 23 7.65 10.51 -1.36
N SER A 24 8.18 10.70 -0.15
CA SER A 24 9.57 10.34 0.19
C SER A 24 9.80 8.83 0.07
N LEU A 25 8.94 8.01 0.66
CA LEU A 25 9.06 6.55 0.64
C LEU A 25 8.88 6.00 -0.77
N LYS A 26 7.89 6.47 -1.53
CA LYS A 26 7.70 6.10 -2.94
C LYS A 26 8.97 6.40 -3.75
N THR A 27 9.54 7.60 -3.60
CA THR A 27 10.77 8.00 -4.29
C THR A 27 11.94 7.09 -3.88
N SER A 28 12.04 6.74 -2.59
CA SER A 28 13.06 5.83 -2.08
C SER A 28 12.94 4.42 -2.65
N LEU A 29 11.72 3.91 -2.80
CA LEU A 29 11.45 2.58 -3.37
C LEU A 29 11.82 2.53 -4.85
N LEU A 30 11.66 3.65 -5.56
CA LEU A 30 12.01 3.78 -6.98
C LEU A 30 13.48 4.20 -7.20
N ASN A 31 14.23 4.49 -6.12
CA ASN A 31 15.58 5.02 -6.23
C ASN A 31 16.51 3.98 -6.88
N GLY A 32 17.14 4.35 -8.00
CA GLY A 32 17.93 3.46 -8.85
C GLY A 32 17.24 3.03 -10.14
N LEU A 33 15.93 3.23 -10.26
CA LEU A 33 15.21 3.16 -11.53
C LEU A 33 15.28 4.53 -12.21
N ASN A 34 15.74 4.54 -13.45
CA ASN A 34 15.82 5.78 -14.24
C ASN A 34 14.40 6.32 -14.41
N LEU A 35 14.10 7.57 -14.01
CA LEU A 35 12.73 8.14 -14.04
C LEU A 35 12.07 8.06 -15.43
N ALA A 36 12.86 8.00 -16.50
CA ALA A 36 12.41 7.84 -17.89
C ALA A 36 12.08 6.38 -18.29
N GLY A 37 12.32 5.41 -17.41
CA GLY A 37 12.12 3.98 -17.64
C GLY A 37 11.37 3.27 -16.51
N ILE A 38 10.75 4.02 -15.58
CA ILE A 38 9.83 3.45 -14.61
C ILE A 38 8.55 3.09 -15.38
N ASP A 39 8.25 1.80 -15.46
CA ASP A 39 6.98 1.37 -15.99
C ASP A 39 5.84 1.67 -15.00
N ASN A 40 4.62 1.75 -15.51
CA ASN A 40 3.46 2.08 -14.69
C ASN A 40 3.26 1.07 -13.55
N GLU A 41 3.69 -0.19 -13.74
CA GLU A 41 3.58 -1.23 -12.74
C GLU A 41 4.50 -0.96 -11.54
N ALA A 42 5.77 -0.63 -11.76
CA ALA A 42 6.69 -0.27 -10.68
C ALA A 42 6.24 0.99 -9.93
N ASP A 43 5.71 1.99 -10.63
CA ASP A 43 5.17 3.20 -9.99
C ASP A 43 3.97 2.87 -9.09
N ASN A 44 3.05 2.02 -9.58
CA ASN A 44 1.89 1.56 -8.82
C ASN A 44 2.30 0.71 -7.61
N ILE A 45 3.25 -0.23 -7.76
CA ILE A 45 3.79 -1.02 -6.65
C ILE A 45 4.36 -0.09 -5.59
N ALA A 46 5.23 0.85 -5.97
CA ALA A 46 5.85 1.78 -5.04
C ALA A 46 4.80 2.64 -4.31
N PHE A 47 3.75 3.08 -5.01
CA PHE A 47 2.66 3.84 -4.41
C PHE A 47 1.82 3.01 -3.43
N MET A 48 1.43 1.80 -3.81
CA MET A 48 0.63 0.89 -2.97
C MET A 48 1.41 0.48 -1.73
N THR A 49 2.67 0.06 -1.89
CA THR A 49 3.57 -0.30 -0.79
C THR A 49 3.75 0.87 0.16
N ALA A 50 4.12 2.06 -0.34
CA ALA A 50 4.29 3.23 0.52
C ALA A 50 3.01 3.58 1.30
N THR A 51 1.85 3.45 0.65
CA THR A 51 0.54 3.69 1.28
C THR A 51 0.28 2.73 2.42
N LEU A 52 0.43 1.44 2.18
CA LEU A 52 0.22 0.41 3.20
C LEU A 52 1.25 0.56 4.33
N THR A 53 2.52 0.84 4.05
CA THR A 53 3.55 1.05 5.07
C THR A 53 3.25 2.22 6.02
N ILE A 54 2.66 3.32 5.51
CA ILE A 54 2.51 4.55 6.30
C ILE A 54 1.13 4.67 6.96
N LEU A 55 0.09 4.11 6.33
CA LEU A 55 -1.30 4.33 6.74
C LEU A 55 -1.96 3.10 7.36
N MET A 56 -1.38 1.90 7.21
CA MET A 56 -1.87 0.70 7.89
C MET A 56 -1.35 0.71 9.34
N GLU A 57 -2.26 0.83 10.30
CA GLU A 57 -1.92 0.82 11.73
C GLU A 57 -1.85 -0.59 12.30
N SER A 58 -2.65 -1.50 11.75
CA SER A 58 -2.57 -2.93 12.06
C SER A 58 -3.00 -3.79 10.88
N SER A 59 -2.46 -5.00 10.84
CA SER A 59 -2.77 -6.05 9.88
C SER A 59 -2.99 -7.38 10.60
N PRO A 60 -3.58 -8.38 9.93
CA PRO A 60 -3.65 -9.73 10.48
C PRO A 60 -2.25 -10.30 10.76
N ASP A 61 -2.11 -11.14 11.78
CA ASP A 61 -0.80 -11.70 12.20
C ASP A 61 -0.12 -12.57 11.12
N TRP A 62 -0.90 -13.10 10.19
CA TRP A 62 -0.41 -13.90 9.06
C TRP A 62 0.04 -13.04 7.87
N PHE A 63 -0.18 -11.73 7.91
CA PHE A 63 0.09 -10.82 6.79
C PHE A 63 1.39 -10.04 7.00
N THR A 64 2.31 -10.20 6.04
CA THR A 64 3.53 -9.40 5.94
C THR A 64 3.59 -8.76 4.56
N LEU A 65 3.72 -7.43 4.50
CA LEU A 65 3.76 -6.69 3.23
C LEU A 65 4.95 -7.10 2.34
N ASP A 66 6.12 -7.34 2.95
CA ASP A 66 7.35 -7.73 2.25
C ASP A 66 7.32 -9.18 1.72
N GLU A 67 6.32 -9.98 2.12
CA GLU A 67 6.13 -11.37 1.66
C GLU A 67 5.11 -11.45 0.49
N ILE A 68 4.65 -10.30 -0.02
CA ILE A 68 3.80 -10.25 -1.21
C ILE A 68 4.67 -10.36 -2.47
N HIS A 69 4.48 -11.45 -3.22
CA HIS A 69 5.22 -11.72 -4.45
C HIS A 69 4.44 -11.44 -5.74
N GLU A 70 3.12 -11.19 -5.64
CA GLU A 70 2.24 -10.99 -6.79
C GLU A 70 1.59 -9.61 -6.75
N TYR A 71 1.66 -8.88 -7.88
CA TYR A 71 1.00 -7.57 -8.04
C TYR A 71 -0.48 -7.61 -7.65
N LYS A 72 -1.22 -8.63 -8.10
CA LYS A 72 -2.65 -8.79 -7.81
C LYS A 72 -2.95 -8.97 -6.33
N ALA A 73 -2.04 -9.57 -5.56
CA ALA A 73 -2.21 -9.72 -4.13
C ALA A 73 -2.00 -8.37 -3.41
N LEU A 74 -1.01 -7.59 -3.84
CA LEU A 74 -0.79 -6.22 -3.36
C LEU A 74 -2.00 -5.31 -3.65
N GLU A 75 -2.48 -5.36 -4.89
CA GLU A 75 -3.66 -4.62 -5.35
C GLU A 75 -4.89 -4.94 -4.48
N ARG A 76 -5.14 -6.23 -4.20
CA ARG A 76 -6.28 -6.65 -3.38
C ARG A 76 -6.23 -6.12 -1.94
N VAL A 77 -5.04 -6.05 -1.34
CA VAL A 77 -4.88 -5.47 0.00
C VAL A 77 -5.09 -3.96 -0.08
N PHE A 78 -4.53 -3.32 -1.10
CA PHE A 78 -4.70 -1.90 -1.36
C PHE A 78 -6.17 -1.51 -1.61
N ASP A 79 -6.95 -2.35 -2.30
CA ASP A 79 -8.39 -2.14 -2.51
C ASP A 79 -9.16 -2.04 -1.19
N THR A 80 -8.69 -2.74 -0.15
CA THR A 80 -9.27 -2.63 1.20
C THR A 80 -9.08 -1.21 1.75
N TYR A 81 -7.89 -0.63 1.58
CA TYR A 81 -7.63 0.76 1.91
C TYR A 81 -8.45 1.73 1.03
N ALA A 82 -8.51 1.50 -0.28
CA ALA A 82 -9.25 2.36 -1.21
C ALA A 82 -10.74 2.41 -0.87
N THR A 83 -11.34 1.24 -0.61
CA THR A 83 -12.75 1.11 -0.19
C THR A 83 -13.00 1.83 1.13
N TRP A 84 -12.12 1.62 2.12
CA TRP A 84 -12.18 2.33 3.40
C TRP A 84 -12.05 3.85 3.23
N ARG A 85 -11.17 4.33 2.36
CA ARG A 85 -10.99 5.76 2.11
C ARG A 85 -12.22 6.39 1.45
N GLU A 86 -12.84 5.70 0.51
CA GLU A 86 -14.03 6.20 -0.19
C GLU A 86 -15.25 6.29 0.73
N SER A 87 -15.29 5.53 1.85
CA SER A 87 -16.36 5.68 2.84
C SER A 87 -16.41 7.05 3.53
N PHE A 88 -15.35 7.86 3.42
CA PHE A 88 -15.29 9.23 3.96
C PHE A 88 -15.69 10.31 2.95
N ARG A 89 -15.97 9.94 1.69
CA ARG A 89 -16.30 10.90 0.61
C ARG A 89 -17.80 11.00 0.33
N GLY A 90 -18.63 10.50 1.25
CA GLY A 90 -20.09 10.59 1.23
C GLY A 90 -20.63 11.98 1.55
#